data_AF-A0A2V5W5E9-F1
#
_entry.id   AF-A0A2V5W5E9-F1
#
_cell.length_a   1.000
_cell.length_b   1.000
_cell.length_c   1.000
_cell.angle_alpha   90.00
_cell.angle_beta   90.00
_cell.angle_gamma   90.00
#
_symmetry.space_group_name_H-M   'P 1'
#
loop_
_entity.id
_entity.type
_entity.pdbx_description
1 polymer ?
#
loop_
_entity_poly.entity_id
_entity_poly.type
_entity_poly.pdbx_seq_one_letter_code
_entity_poly.pdbx_strand_id
1 'polypeptide(L)'
;MLRPWGRLEGTLLIRGQPAANELVGLSKLGSQTFLFHMNAFTALTDNQGRFTIEKIPTGRHLIGRVIRAQFSHARAVEIQPGKSTRLIMAGSGRTVAGRVLASDESADWEGWNHPAFLRASVPPLEQPEFKDPAQQRAWQRAYWSSAAGQARQIANVPYVLTLESNGRFHADDVPPGDYDLEIHYHQAPASSDGPENCRGILKRRITVPEAPPGQPYAPFEIGTIALSLKATGE
;
A
#
# COMPACT_ATOMS: atom_id res chain seq x y z
N MET A 1 -3.46 -21.83 27.11
CA MET A 1 -2.54 -20.79 27.63
C MET A 1 -2.55 -19.60 26.69
N LEU A 2 -2.74 -18.38 27.21
CA LEU A 2 -2.58 -17.15 26.44
C LEU A 2 -1.09 -16.89 26.22
N ARG A 3 -0.67 -16.67 24.96
CA ARG A 3 0.73 -16.28 24.68
C ARG A 3 0.93 -14.82 25.12
N PRO A 4 2.07 -14.48 25.75
CA PRO A 4 2.34 -13.09 26.11
C PRO A 4 2.45 -12.25 24.84
N TRP A 5 1.84 -11.07 24.88
CA TRP A 5 1.89 -10.12 23.78
C TRP A 5 3.33 -9.64 23.54
N GLY A 6 3.65 -9.31 22.30
CA GLY A 6 4.93 -8.70 21.93
C GLY A 6 4.85 -7.17 21.84
N ARG A 7 6.01 -6.58 21.54
CA ARG A 7 6.18 -5.14 21.29
C ARG A 7 6.96 -4.95 19.99
N LEU A 8 6.67 -3.88 19.26
CA LEU A 8 7.40 -3.47 18.07
C LEU A 8 7.93 -2.06 18.26
N GLU A 9 9.24 -1.92 18.15
CA GLU A 9 9.95 -0.64 18.09
C GLU A 9 10.50 -0.50 16.67
N GLY A 10 10.26 0.64 16.02
CA GLY A 10 10.74 0.83 14.65
C GLY A 10 11.17 2.24 14.33
N THR A 11 11.83 2.37 13.18
CA THR A 11 12.19 3.66 12.58
C THR A 11 11.80 3.65 11.12
N LEU A 12 10.99 4.62 10.71
CA LEU A 12 10.59 4.83 9.32
C LEU A 12 11.54 5.82 8.66
N LEU A 13 12.11 5.40 7.53
CA LEU A 13 12.88 6.24 6.64
C LEU A 13 12.18 6.33 5.29
N ILE A 14 11.98 7.55 4.80
CA ILE A 14 11.51 7.83 3.43
C ILE A 14 12.67 8.47 2.68
N ARG A 15 13.05 7.91 1.53
CA ARG A 15 14.24 8.34 0.77
C ARG A 15 15.51 8.39 1.63
N GLY A 16 15.63 7.43 2.54
CA GLY A 16 16.75 7.33 3.49
C GLY A 16 16.75 8.34 4.64
N GLN A 17 15.74 9.22 4.73
CA GLN A 17 15.64 10.23 5.79
C GLN A 17 14.56 9.87 6.82
N PRO A 18 14.75 10.18 8.11
CA PRO A 18 13.71 10.02 9.12
C PRO A 18 12.41 10.71 8.72
N ALA A 19 11.30 9.97 8.74
CA ALA A 19 9.99 10.48 8.34
C ALA A 19 9.09 10.69 9.56
N ALA A 20 8.81 11.95 9.89
CA ALA A 20 8.03 12.34 11.05
C ALA A 20 6.52 12.43 10.73
N ASN A 21 5.67 12.21 11.75
CA ASN A 21 4.22 12.33 11.64
C ASN A 21 3.58 11.40 10.58
N GLU A 22 4.21 10.27 10.30
CA GLU A 22 3.71 9.24 9.41
C GLU A 22 2.96 8.18 10.21
N LEU A 23 1.78 7.78 9.73
CA LEU A 23 1.03 6.69 10.35
C LEU A 23 1.57 5.34 9.84
N VAL A 24 2.01 4.49 10.76
CA VAL A 24 2.34 3.09 10.47
C VAL A 24 1.36 2.18 11.17
N GLY A 25 1.10 1.02 10.58
CA GLY A 25 0.11 0.08 11.10
C GLY A 25 0.46 -1.37 10.86
N LEU A 26 -0.08 -2.24 11.72
CA LEU A 26 -0.06 -3.68 11.52
C LEU A 26 -1.36 -4.17 10.89
N SER A 27 -1.22 -5.16 10.02
CA SER A 27 -2.33 -5.93 9.45
C SER A 27 -2.01 -7.42 9.43
N LYS A 28 -3.02 -8.20 9.14
CA LYS A 28 -2.93 -9.65 9.01
C LYS A 28 -2.01 -10.02 7.85
N LEU A 29 -1.14 -11.02 8.08
CA LEU A 29 -0.39 -11.68 7.02
C LEU A 29 -0.73 -13.18 6.99
N GLY A 30 -1.08 -13.67 5.81
CA GLY A 30 -1.50 -15.04 5.55
C GLY A 30 -2.94 -15.33 5.99
N SER A 31 -3.26 -16.59 6.27
CA SER A 31 -4.64 -17.04 6.56
C SER A 31 -5.10 -16.81 8.03
N GLN A 32 -4.52 -15.86 8.77
CA GLN A 32 -4.87 -15.67 10.20
C GLN A 32 -6.36 -15.47 10.46
N THR A 33 -6.86 -16.08 11.52
CA THR A 33 -8.30 -16.07 11.86
C THR A 33 -8.73 -14.81 12.62
N PHE A 34 -7.80 -14.01 13.14
CA PHE A 34 -8.12 -12.81 13.91
C PHE A 34 -8.28 -11.59 12.99
N LEU A 35 -9.37 -10.86 13.18
CA LEU A 35 -9.59 -9.54 12.58
C LEU A 35 -8.98 -8.50 13.54
N PHE A 36 -8.06 -7.69 13.03
CA PHE A 36 -7.62 -6.51 13.74
C PHE A 36 -8.59 -5.38 13.46
N HIS A 37 -8.99 -4.65 14.51
CA HIS A 37 -9.51 -3.31 14.26
C HIS A 37 -8.35 -2.50 13.68
N MET A 38 -8.54 -1.92 12.50
CA MET A 38 -7.51 -1.20 11.74
C MET A 38 -6.72 -0.18 12.59
N ASN A 39 -7.40 0.45 13.56
CA ASN A 39 -6.80 1.46 14.42
C ASN A 39 -6.08 0.89 15.66
N ALA A 40 -6.29 -0.38 16.02
CA ALA A 40 -5.80 -0.95 17.28
C ALA A 40 -4.28 -1.14 17.32
N PHE A 41 -3.62 -1.22 16.15
CA PHE A 41 -2.19 -1.49 16.04
C PHE A 41 -1.52 -0.49 15.10
N THR A 42 -1.69 0.80 15.41
CA THR A 42 -1.09 1.90 14.66
C THR A 42 -0.27 2.80 15.56
N ALA A 43 0.68 3.54 14.98
CA ALA A 43 1.47 4.55 15.67
C ALA A 43 1.87 5.66 14.70
N LEU A 44 1.95 6.89 15.20
CA LEU A 44 2.60 7.99 14.49
C LEU A 44 4.10 7.96 14.79
N THR A 45 4.90 8.28 13.77
CA THR A 45 6.34 8.44 13.94
C THR A 45 6.70 9.78 14.59
N ASP A 46 7.72 9.78 15.45
CA ASP A 46 8.28 10.99 16.05
C ASP A 46 9.16 11.78 15.06
N ASN A 47 9.72 12.92 15.50
CA ASN A 47 10.60 13.77 14.68
C ASN A 47 11.88 13.06 14.19
N GLN A 48 12.22 11.91 14.75
CA GLN A 48 13.36 11.07 14.35
C GLN A 48 12.87 9.80 13.63
N GLY A 49 11.62 9.78 13.15
CA GLY A 49 11.01 8.69 12.41
C GLY A 49 10.68 7.46 13.26
N ARG A 50 10.83 7.53 14.59
CA ARG A 50 10.65 6.36 15.45
C ARG A 50 9.20 6.17 15.85
N PHE A 51 8.81 4.92 16.03
CA PHE A 51 7.47 4.56 16.51
C PHE A 51 7.54 3.36 17.44
N THR A 52 6.50 3.18 18.24
CA THR A 52 6.31 2.00 19.08
C THR A 52 4.87 1.54 19.01
N ILE A 53 4.66 0.25 18.79
CA ILE A 53 3.35 -0.41 18.88
C ILE A 53 3.48 -1.49 19.95
N GLU A 54 2.60 -1.44 20.96
CA GLU A 54 2.63 -2.35 22.11
C GLU A 54 1.45 -3.31 22.07
N LYS A 55 1.54 -4.34 22.92
CA LYS A 55 0.51 -5.39 23.05
C LYS A 55 0.13 -5.91 21.67
N ILE A 56 1.10 -6.47 20.93
CA ILE A 56 0.86 -7.06 19.61
C ILE A 56 0.73 -8.57 19.73
N PRO A 57 -0.28 -9.21 19.10
CA PRO A 57 -0.39 -10.67 19.12
C PRO A 57 0.86 -11.32 18.52
N THR A 58 1.30 -12.43 19.09
CA THR A 58 2.51 -13.11 18.61
C THR A 58 2.30 -13.71 17.23
N GLY A 59 3.32 -13.67 16.36
CA GLY A 59 3.30 -14.26 15.03
C GLY A 59 3.73 -13.29 13.93
N ARG A 60 3.60 -13.75 12.68
CA ARG A 60 3.89 -12.95 11.48
C ARG A 60 2.78 -11.97 11.18
N HIS A 61 3.12 -10.70 11.03
CA HIS A 61 2.19 -9.65 10.62
C HIS A 61 2.72 -8.94 9.38
N LEU A 62 1.82 -8.22 8.74
CA LEU A 62 2.16 -7.19 7.78
C LEU A 62 2.36 -5.88 8.55
N ILE A 63 3.44 -5.16 8.28
CA ILE A 63 3.65 -3.77 8.72
C ILE A 63 3.79 -2.90 7.48
N GLY A 64 3.15 -1.73 7.49
CA GLY A 64 3.25 -0.77 6.39
C GLY A 64 2.88 0.64 6.84
N ARG A 65 3.10 1.61 5.96
CA ARG A 65 2.53 2.97 6.10
C ARG A 65 1.02 2.91 5.88
N VAL A 66 0.28 3.78 6.52
CA VAL A 66 -1.17 3.94 6.32
C VAL A 66 -1.41 5.33 5.73
N ILE A 67 -1.71 5.38 4.44
CA ILE A 67 -1.92 6.60 3.67
C ILE A 67 -3.36 6.60 3.21
N ARG A 68 -4.15 7.62 3.58
CA ARG A 68 -5.59 7.72 3.23
C ARG A 68 -6.36 6.42 3.51
N ALA A 69 -6.19 5.87 4.71
CA ALA A 69 -6.78 4.59 5.16
C ALA A 69 -6.36 3.33 4.38
N GLN A 70 -5.33 3.42 3.53
CA GLN A 70 -4.79 2.30 2.76
C GLN A 70 -3.38 1.94 3.21
N PHE A 71 -3.08 0.65 3.29
CA PHE A 71 -1.71 0.19 3.53
C PHE A 71 -0.83 0.42 2.33
N SER A 72 0.40 0.85 2.60
CA SER A 72 1.45 1.11 1.62
C SER A 72 2.81 0.60 2.10
N HIS A 73 3.73 0.33 1.17
CA HIS A 73 5.13 -0.03 1.46
C HIS A 73 5.27 -1.22 2.43
N ALA A 74 4.39 -2.21 2.27
CA ALA A 74 4.26 -3.28 3.24
C ALA A 74 5.46 -4.24 3.25
N ARG A 75 5.72 -4.82 4.43
CA ARG A 75 6.63 -5.95 4.62
C ARG A 75 6.13 -6.87 5.72
N ALA A 76 6.70 -8.07 5.79
CA ALA A 76 6.48 -8.97 6.90
C ALA A 76 7.29 -8.54 8.14
N VAL A 77 6.73 -8.76 9.32
CA VAL A 77 7.44 -8.70 10.61
C VAL A 77 7.01 -9.89 11.47
N GLU A 78 7.96 -10.52 12.17
CA GLU A 78 7.68 -11.58 13.15
C GLU A 78 7.68 -10.97 14.56
N ILE A 79 6.60 -11.15 15.30
CA ILE A 79 6.47 -10.66 16.67
C ILE A 79 6.62 -11.82 17.65
N GLN A 80 7.71 -11.81 18.38
CA GLN A 80 8.02 -12.86 19.37
C GLN A 80 7.22 -12.67 20.68
N PRO A 81 6.84 -13.77 21.36
CA PRO A 81 6.14 -13.71 22.63
C PRO A 81 6.93 -12.97 23.72
N GLY A 82 6.33 -11.94 24.32
CA GLY A 82 6.89 -11.22 25.47
C GLY A 82 8.16 -10.40 25.17
N LYS A 83 8.53 -10.20 23.91
CA LYS A 83 9.76 -9.50 23.50
C LYS A 83 9.48 -8.23 22.68
N SER A 84 10.43 -7.29 22.73
CA SER A 84 10.53 -6.21 21.74
C SER A 84 11.18 -6.72 20.46
N THR A 85 10.47 -6.55 19.35
CA THR A 85 11.01 -6.67 18.00
C THR A 85 11.48 -5.28 17.55
N ARG A 86 12.66 -5.19 16.94
CA ARG A 86 13.21 -3.95 16.39
C ARG A 86 13.36 -4.06 14.89
N LEU A 87 12.92 -3.04 14.14
CA LEU A 87 13.13 -3.01 12.69
C LEU A 87 13.30 -1.58 12.15
N ILE A 88 14.03 -1.48 11.03
CA ILE A 88 14.13 -0.25 10.25
C ILE A 88 13.24 -0.41 9.01
N MET A 89 12.21 0.44 8.89
CA MET A 89 11.40 0.59 7.68
C MET A 89 12.09 1.59 6.76
N ALA A 90 13.21 1.18 6.18
CA ALA A 90 13.79 1.89 5.05
C ALA A 90 13.14 1.35 3.79
N GLY A 91 12.45 2.22 3.04
CA GLY A 91 12.02 1.87 1.71
C GLY A 91 13.23 1.62 0.79
N SER A 92 13.06 0.73 -0.18
CA SER A 92 14.10 0.41 -1.16
C SER A 92 13.64 0.91 -2.53
N GLY A 93 14.52 1.61 -3.24
CA GLY A 93 14.24 2.09 -4.58
C GLY A 93 14.03 3.59 -4.63
N ARG A 94 13.39 4.03 -5.71
CA ARG A 94 13.41 5.41 -6.16
C ARG A 94 12.04 6.06 -6.12
N THR A 95 12.01 7.39 -6.15
CA THR A 95 10.76 8.13 -6.34
C THR A 95 10.24 7.87 -7.75
N VAL A 96 9.02 7.38 -7.89
CA VAL A 96 8.31 7.34 -9.17
C VAL A 96 7.39 8.54 -9.20
N ALA A 97 7.49 9.36 -10.24
CA ALA A 97 6.75 10.60 -10.37
C ALA A 97 6.18 10.78 -11.78
N GLY A 98 5.11 11.57 -11.89
CA GLY A 98 4.51 11.92 -13.17
C GLY A 98 3.40 12.95 -13.01
N ARG A 99 2.63 13.15 -14.07
CA ARG A 99 1.46 14.02 -14.06
C ARG A 99 0.28 13.36 -14.76
N VAL A 100 -0.89 13.39 -14.16
CA VAL A 100 -2.16 13.02 -14.81
C VAL A 100 -2.86 14.29 -15.30
N LEU A 101 -3.36 14.26 -16.53
CA LEU A 101 -4.22 15.29 -17.09
C LEU A 101 -5.59 14.68 -17.35
N ALA A 102 -6.61 15.15 -16.64
CA ALA A 102 -7.98 14.80 -16.96
C ALA A 102 -8.38 15.41 -18.32
N SER A 103 -9.27 14.74 -19.06
CA SER A 103 -9.86 15.28 -20.29
C SER A 103 -10.74 16.51 -20.05
N ASP A 104 -11.11 16.74 -18.79
CA ASP A 104 -11.83 17.91 -18.30
C ASP A 104 -10.83 18.79 -17.53
N GLU A 105 -10.51 19.97 -18.06
CA GLU A 105 -9.53 20.89 -17.44
C GLU A 105 -10.01 21.46 -16.10
N SER A 106 -11.32 21.36 -15.80
CA SER A 106 -11.89 21.76 -14.51
C SER A 106 -11.83 20.67 -13.44
N ALA A 107 -11.22 19.52 -13.75
CA ALA A 107 -11.06 18.42 -12.81
C ALA A 107 -10.31 18.86 -11.55
N ASP A 108 -10.98 18.75 -10.41
CA ASP A 108 -10.46 19.06 -9.09
C ASP A 108 -9.90 17.79 -8.45
N TRP A 109 -8.58 17.73 -8.31
CA TRP A 109 -7.86 16.61 -7.68
C TRP A 109 -7.72 16.75 -6.16
N GLU A 110 -8.11 17.89 -5.58
CA GLU A 110 -8.11 18.13 -4.13
C GLU A 110 -9.50 17.95 -3.52
N GLY A 111 -10.56 18.12 -4.31
CA GLY A 111 -11.95 18.15 -3.85
C GLY A 111 -12.48 16.85 -3.25
N TRP A 112 -11.83 15.71 -3.51
CA TRP A 112 -12.24 14.42 -2.94
C TRP A 112 -11.09 13.42 -2.75
N ASN A 113 -11.44 12.20 -2.32
CA ASN A 113 -10.52 11.08 -2.30
C ASN A 113 -10.36 10.50 -3.71
N HIS A 114 -9.15 10.57 -4.26
CA HIS A 114 -8.78 10.02 -5.56
C HIS A 114 -7.79 8.86 -5.34
N PRO A 115 -8.25 7.60 -5.35
CA PRO A 115 -7.35 6.45 -5.23
C PRO A 115 -6.26 6.49 -6.32
N ALA A 116 -5.01 6.55 -5.88
CA ALA A 116 -3.85 6.59 -6.76
C ALA A 116 -2.76 5.69 -6.18
N PHE A 117 -2.33 4.69 -6.94
CA PHE A 117 -1.35 3.72 -6.47
C PHE A 117 -0.60 3.01 -7.60
N LEU A 118 0.58 2.48 -7.26
CA LEU A 118 1.29 1.47 -8.01
C LEU A 118 1.07 0.11 -7.35
N ARG A 119 0.68 -0.91 -8.12
CA ARG A 119 0.65 -2.29 -7.64
C ARG A 119 1.69 -3.10 -8.38
N ALA A 120 2.48 -3.90 -7.68
CA ALA A 120 3.41 -4.81 -8.35
C ALA A 120 2.64 -5.73 -9.30
N SER A 121 3.10 -5.85 -10.54
CA SER A 121 2.49 -6.74 -11.53
C SER A 121 2.79 -8.19 -11.18
N VAL A 122 1.92 -8.79 -10.37
CA VAL A 122 1.98 -10.20 -10.00
C VAL A 122 1.18 -11.05 -11.00
N PRO A 123 1.75 -12.14 -11.55
CA PRO A 123 1.00 -13.05 -12.41
C PRO A 123 -0.29 -13.52 -11.73
N PRO A 124 -1.40 -13.79 -12.44
CA PRO A 124 -2.62 -14.32 -11.84
C PRO A 124 -2.35 -15.55 -10.96
N LEU A 125 -3.12 -15.71 -9.88
CA LEU A 125 -3.00 -16.89 -9.03
C LEU A 125 -3.65 -18.06 -9.78
N GLU A 126 -2.85 -19.02 -10.21
CA GLU A 126 -3.36 -20.29 -10.73
C GLU A 126 -4.01 -21.07 -9.58
N GLN A 127 -5.32 -21.20 -9.63
CA GLN A 127 -6.10 -21.96 -8.67
C GLN A 127 -6.51 -23.28 -9.30
N PRO A 128 -6.36 -24.42 -8.60
CA PRO A 128 -6.97 -25.67 -9.02
C PRO A 128 -8.49 -25.52 -9.17
N GLU A 129 -9.10 -26.32 -10.03
CA GLU A 129 -10.55 -26.44 -10.05
C GLU A 129 -11.03 -27.22 -8.81
N PHE A 130 -12.04 -26.69 -8.12
CA PHE A 130 -12.63 -27.32 -6.95
C PHE A 130 -14.09 -27.66 -7.21
N LYS A 131 -14.47 -28.92 -6.95
CA LYS A 131 -15.87 -29.37 -7.02
C LYS A 131 -16.64 -29.14 -5.71
N ASP A 132 -15.92 -28.82 -4.63
CA ASP A 132 -16.44 -28.69 -3.27
C ASP A 132 -15.89 -27.41 -2.61
N PRO A 133 -16.77 -26.52 -2.09
CA PRO A 133 -16.35 -25.34 -1.34
C PRO A 133 -15.44 -25.64 -0.14
N ALA A 134 -15.55 -26.79 0.51
CA ALA A 134 -14.68 -27.14 1.62
C ALA A 134 -13.23 -27.40 1.17
N GLN A 135 -13.06 -28.07 0.02
CA GLN A 135 -11.75 -28.28 -0.60
C GLN A 135 -11.12 -26.95 -1.01
N GLN A 136 -11.90 -26.05 -1.62
CA GLN A 136 -11.43 -24.71 -1.97
C GLN A 136 -10.96 -23.92 -0.75
N ARG A 137 -11.74 -23.91 0.35
CA ARG A 137 -11.36 -23.22 1.60
C ARG A 137 -10.10 -23.81 2.22
N ALA A 138 -9.94 -25.14 2.20
CA ALA A 138 -8.76 -25.81 2.71
C ALA A 138 -7.50 -25.45 1.91
N TRP A 139 -7.61 -25.45 0.57
CA TRP A 139 -6.53 -25.03 -0.32
C TRP A 139 -6.17 -23.55 -0.11
N GLN A 140 -7.16 -22.65 -0.05
CA GLN A 140 -6.92 -21.22 0.19
C GLN A 140 -6.19 -20.99 1.51
N ARG A 141 -6.62 -21.68 2.59
CA ARG A 141 -5.96 -21.60 3.90
C ARG A 141 -4.51 -22.05 3.81
N ALA A 142 -4.24 -23.18 3.15
CA ALA A 142 -2.90 -23.71 2.98
C ALA A 142 -2.02 -22.76 2.15
N TYR A 143 -2.51 -22.28 1.00
CA TYR A 143 -1.80 -21.37 0.12
C TYR A 143 -1.46 -20.05 0.83
N TRP A 144 -2.43 -19.38 1.44
CA TRP A 144 -2.19 -18.10 2.13
C TRP A 144 -1.33 -18.26 3.40
N SER A 145 -1.25 -19.45 3.98
CA SER A 145 -0.32 -19.73 5.09
C SER A 145 1.11 -20.01 4.61
N SER A 146 1.31 -20.35 3.33
CA SER A 146 2.62 -20.63 2.74
C SER A 146 3.47 -19.37 2.51
N ALA A 147 4.77 -19.56 2.32
CA ALA A 147 5.68 -18.47 1.96
C ALA A 147 5.27 -17.78 0.65
N ALA A 148 4.84 -18.54 -0.37
CA ALA A 148 4.40 -17.99 -1.66
C ALA A 148 3.12 -17.15 -1.52
N GLY A 149 2.14 -17.63 -0.76
CA GLY A 149 0.91 -16.87 -0.49
C GLY A 149 1.18 -15.58 0.29
N GLN A 150 2.05 -15.63 1.30
CA GLN A 150 2.42 -14.43 2.06
C GLN A 150 3.21 -13.42 1.21
N ALA A 151 4.16 -13.88 0.39
CA ALA A 151 4.89 -13.02 -0.53
C ALA A 151 3.93 -12.36 -1.54
N ARG A 152 2.99 -13.12 -2.08
CA ARG A 152 1.93 -12.60 -2.95
C ARG A 152 1.03 -11.59 -2.24
N GLN A 153 0.69 -11.81 -0.97
CA GLN A 153 -0.13 -10.87 -0.21
C GLN A 153 0.60 -9.53 0.01
N ILE A 154 1.90 -9.58 0.31
CA ILE A 154 2.75 -8.39 0.46
C ILE A 154 2.87 -7.65 -0.87
N ALA A 155 3.15 -8.36 -1.97
CA ALA A 155 3.25 -7.77 -3.31
C ALA A 155 1.93 -7.14 -3.81
N ASN A 156 0.78 -7.58 -3.28
CA ASN A 156 -0.52 -6.99 -3.57
C ASN A 156 -0.83 -5.73 -2.76
N VAL A 157 -0.03 -5.40 -1.75
CA VAL A 157 -0.16 -4.12 -1.07
C VAL A 157 0.45 -3.04 -1.97
N PRO A 158 -0.31 -1.99 -2.32
CA PRO A 158 0.17 -0.98 -3.24
C PRO A 158 1.27 -0.11 -2.63
N TYR A 159 1.93 0.64 -3.51
CA TYR A 159 2.61 1.89 -3.16
C TYR A 159 1.61 3.01 -3.45
N VAL A 160 1.03 3.59 -2.39
CA VAL A 160 0.05 4.68 -2.50
C VAL A 160 0.78 5.94 -2.97
N LEU A 161 0.20 6.60 -3.97
CA LEU A 161 0.72 7.84 -4.54
C LEU A 161 0.19 9.04 -3.77
N THR A 162 1.05 10.01 -3.51
CA THR A 162 0.63 11.37 -3.22
C THR A 162 0.20 12.01 -4.52
N LEU A 163 -0.98 12.63 -4.54
CA LEU A 163 -1.54 13.35 -5.68
C LEU A 163 -1.76 14.81 -5.28
N GLU A 164 -1.22 15.73 -6.08
CA GLU A 164 -1.35 17.17 -5.94
C GLU A 164 -2.51 17.71 -6.79
N SER A 165 -3.05 18.89 -6.47
CA SER A 165 -4.14 19.56 -7.22
C SER A 165 -3.88 19.69 -8.71
N ASN A 166 -2.63 19.92 -9.09
CA ASN A 166 -2.22 20.11 -10.49
C ASN A 166 -2.11 18.78 -11.28
N GLY A 167 -2.46 17.65 -10.66
CA GLY A 167 -2.36 16.30 -11.20
C GLY A 167 -0.96 15.70 -11.12
N ARG A 168 0.04 16.37 -10.53
CA ARG A 168 1.33 15.75 -10.24
C ARG A 168 1.15 14.67 -9.19
N PHE A 169 1.82 13.55 -9.39
CA PHE A 169 1.81 12.48 -8.42
C PHE A 169 3.22 11.94 -8.20
N HIS A 170 3.44 11.37 -7.02
CA HIS A 170 4.64 10.62 -6.73
C HIS A 170 4.42 9.53 -5.67
N ALA A 171 5.24 8.48 -5.72
CA ALA A 171 5.50 7.58 -4.59
C ALA A 171 7.00 7.46 -4.39
N ASP A 172 7.44 7.63 -3.16
CA ASP A 172 8.82 7.40 -2.77
C ASP A 172 9.11 5.91 -2.53
N ASP A 173 10.38 5.56 -2.59
CA ASP A 173 10.90 4.23 -2.26
C ASP A 173 10.19 3.06 -2.95
N VAL A 174 9.97 3.20 -4.26
CA VAL A 174 9.43 2.14 -5.11
C VAL A 174 10.60 1.33 -5.66
N PRO A 175 10.67 0.02 -5.36
CA PRO A 175 11.71 -0.85 -5.90
C PRO A 175 11.68 -0.91 -7.44
N PRO A 176 12.79 -1.31 -8.09
CA PRO A 176 12.76 -1.66 -9.50
C PRO A 176 11.83 -2.85 -9.74
N GLY A 177 11.14 -2.84 -10.88
CA GLY A 177 10.20 -3.90 -11.26
C GLY A 177 9.05 -3.41 -12.12
N ASP A 178 8.14 -4.34 -12.43
CA ASP A 178 6.93 -4.06 -13.20
C ASP A 178 5.75 -3.75 -12.28
N TYR A 179 5.04 -2.68 -12.61
CA TYR A 179 3.92 -2.17 -11.84
C TYR A 179 2.74 -1.82 -12.74
N ASP A 180 1.54 -2.03 -12.22
CA ASP A 180 0.33 -1.45 -12.77
C ASP A 180 0.04 -0.14 -12.00
N LEU A 181 0.18 0.99 -12.71
CA LEU A 181 -0.25 2.31 -12.25
C LEU A 181 -1.77 2.41 -12.40
N GLU A 182 -2.43 2.79 -11.32
CA GLU A 182 -3.86 2.99 -11.30
C GLU A 182 -4.20 4.33 -10.61
N ILE A 183 -4.91 5.22 -11.32
CA ILE A 183 -5.37 6.51 -10.81
C ILE A 183 -6.85 6.64 -11.11
N HIS A 184 -7.64 6.88 -10.07
CA HIS A 184 -9.08 7.06 -10.16
C HIS A 184 -9.42 8.52 -9.99
N TYR A 185 -10.38 9.00 -10.77
CA TYR A 185 -11.00 10.30 -10.53
C TYR A 185 -12.42 10.10 -10.01
N HIS A 186 -12.64 10.47 -8.75
CA HIS A 186 -13.95 10.42 -8.12
C HIS A 186 -14.49 11.84 -7.99
N GLN A 187 -15.75 12.03 -8.32
CA GLN A 187 -16.47 13.25 -7.97
C GLN A 187 -17.09 13.08 -6.59
N ALA A 188 -17.02 14.14 -5.77
CA ALA A 188 -17.70 14.15 -4.48
C ALA A 188 -19.20 13.87 -4.68
N PRO A 189 -19.81 12.99 -3.88
CA PRO A 189 -21.23 12.73 -3.97
C PRO A 189 -22.01 13.99 -3.55
N ALA A 190 -23.22 14.17 -4.11
CA ALA A 190 -24.07 15.32 -3.81
C ALA A 190 -24.55 15.36 -2.34
N SER A 191 -24.51 14.23 -1.64
CA SER A 191 -24.73 14.08 -0.20
C SER A 191 -23.73 13.10 0.38
N SER A 192 -23.48 13.17 1.70
CA SER A 192 -22.52 12.30 2.40
C SER A 192 -22.83 10.80 2.28
N ASP A 193 -24.10 10.44 2.05
CA ASP A 193 -24.57 9.06 1.92
C ASP A 193 -24.76 8.63 0.45
N GLY A 194 -24.38 9.48 -0.51
CA GLY A 194 -24.50 9.19 -1.94
C GLY A 194 -23.46 8.16 -2.41
N PRO A 195 -23.72 7.44 -3.51
CA PRO A 195 -22.76 6.50 -4.07
C PRO A 195 -21.48 7.21 -4.51
N GLU A 196 -20.32 6.55 -4.36
CA GLU A 196 -19.07 7.05 -4.94
C GLU A 196 -19.21 7.20 -6.46
N ASN A 197 -18.93 8.39 -6.98
CA ASN A 197 -19.05 8.69 -8.40
C ASN A 197 -17.68 8.65 -9.08
N CYS A 198 -17.20 7.46 -9.45
CA CYS A 198 -15.96 7.30 -10.21
C CYS A 198 -16.18 7.69 -11.68
N ARG A 199 -15.69 8.87 -12.08
CA ARG A 199 -15.82 9.38 -13.46
C ARG A 199 -14.78 8.78 -14.40
N GLY A 200 -13.67 8.26 -13.90
CA GLY A 200 -12.63 7.70 -14.78
C GLY A 200 -11.56 6.93 -14.01
N ILE A 201 -10.99 5.92 -14.68
CA ILE A 201 -9.89 5.12 -14.15
C ILE A 201 -8.80 5.05 -15.22
N LEU A 202 -7.60 5.51 -14.87
CA LEU A 202 -6.38 5.31 -15.64
C LEU A 202 -5.74 4.00 -15.17
N LYS A 203 -5.43 3.11 -16.11
CA LYS A 203 -4.59 1.93 -15.87
C LYS A 203 -3.45 1.91 -16.87
N ARG A 204 -2.21 1.84 -16.38
CA ARG A 204 -1.02 1.77 -17.24
C ARG A 204 0.03 0.87 -16.62
N ARG A 205 0.56 -0.08 -17.39
CA ARG A 205 1.76 -0.81 -16.97
C ARG A 205 3.00 0.07 -17.13
N ILE A 206 3.85 0.10 -16.12
CA ILE A 206 5.14 0.77 -16.12
C ILE A 206 6.22 -0.17 -15.60
N THR A 207 7.44 0.01 -16.08
CA THR A 207 8.63 -0.68 -15.56
C THR A 207 9.50 0.38 -14.87
N VAL A 208 9.70 0.23 -13.57
CA VAL A 208 10.60 1.07 -12.79
C VAL A 208 12.02 0.49 -12.94
N PRO A 209 12.96 1.22 -13.55
CA PRO A 209 14.32 0.73 -13.72
C PRO A 209 15.12 0.84 -12.43
N GLU A 210 16.22 0.09 -12.36
CA GLU A 210 17.25 0.26 -11.33
C GLU A 210 17.69 1.73 -11.22
N ALA A 211 18.03 2.13 -10.00
CA ALA A 211 18.53 3.48 -9.76
C ALA A 211 19.96 3.63 -10.32
N PRO A 212 20.35 4.81 -10.84
CA PRO A 212 21.73 5.06 -11.24
C PRO A 212 22.71 4.82 -10.09
N PRO A 213 23.92 4.31 -10.36
CA PRO A 213 24.95 4.14 -9.33
C PRO A 213 25.18 5.43 -8.53
N GLY A 214 25.18 5.31 -7.19
CA GLY A 214 25.37 6.44 -6.28
C GLY A 214 24.14 7.35 -6.09
N GLN A 215 23.02 7.08 -6.77
CA GLN A 215 21.79 7.87 -6.64
C GLN A 215 20.56 6.98 -6.39
N PRO A 216 20.52 6.22 -5.27
CA PRO A 216 19.48 5.22 -5.02
C PRO A 216 18.05 5.79 -4.98
N TYR A 217 17.91 7.09 -4.72
CA TYR A 217 16.63 7.80 -4.61
C TYR A 217 16.32 8.70 -5.82
N ALA A 218 17.09 8.65 -6.91
CA ALA A 218 16.90 9.53 -8.06
C ALA A 218 15.49 9.36 -8.66
N PRO A 219 14.72 10.44 -8.91
CA PRO A 219 13.35 10.32 -9.41
C PRO A 219 13.29 9.66 -10.78
N PHE A 220 12.29 8.80 -10.99
CA PHE A 220 11.90 8.22 -12.27
C PHE A 220 10.63 8.92 -12.74
N GLU A 221 10.79 9.86 -13.67
CA GLU A 221 9.68 10.60 -14.27
C GLU A 221 9.05 9.77 -15.40
N ILE A 222 7.78 9.41 -15.24
CA ILE A 222 7.00 8.66 -16.24
C ILE A 222 6.25 9.58 -17.22
N GLY A 223 6.44 10.89 -17.07
CA GLY A 223 5.87 11.93 -17.92
C GLY A 223 4.41 12.22 -17.60
N THR A 224 3.72 12.79 -18.59
CA THR A 224 2.31 13.16 -18.51
C THR A 224 1.41 12.09 -19.12
N ILE A 225 0.30 11.78 -18.47
CA ILE A 225 -0.64 10.71 -18.87
C ILE A 225 -2.05 11.28 -18.88
N ALA A 226 -2.78 11.07 -19.97
CA ALA A 226 -4.17 11.49 -20.09
C ALA A 226 -5.11 10.52 -19.36
N LEU A 227 -6.11 11.06 -18.67
CA LEU A 227 -7.23 10.34 -18.08
C LEU A 227 -8.54 10.85 -18.70
N SER A 228 -9.26 9.96 -19.38
CA SER A 228 -10.59 10.28 -19.89
C SER A 228 -11.63 10.17 -18.78
N LEU A 229 -12.44 11.22 -18.61
CA LEU A 229 -13.56 11.25 -17.67
C LEU A 229 -14.88 11.06 -18.40
N LYS A 230 -15.77 10.26 -17.83
CA LYS A 230 -17.17 10.15 -18.23
C LYS A 230 -17.89 11.49 -17.96
N ALA A 231 -18.88 11.78 -18.80
CA ALA A 231 -19.76 12.92 -18.61
C ALA A 231 -20.56 12.77 -17.30
N THR A 232 -20.92 13.89 -16.70
CA THR A 232 -21.72 13.92 -15.47
C THR A 232 -23.18 13.63 -15.84
N GLY A 233 -23.70 12.43 -15.51
CA GLY A 233 -25.15 12.13 -15.60
C GLY A 233 -25.61 10.97 -16.50
N GLU A 234 -24.87 9.87 -16.60
CA GLU A 234 -25.40 8.58 -17.08
C GLU A 234 -25.63 7.59 -15.94
#